data_AF-A0AAD9W8R7-F1
#
_entry.id   AF-A0AAD9W8R7-F1
#
_cell.length_a   1.000
_cell.length_b   1.000
_cell.length_c   1.000
_cell.angle_alpha   90.00
_cell.angle_beta   90.00
_cell.angle_gamma   90.00
#
_symmetry.space_group_name_H-M   'P 1'
#
loop_
_entity.id
_entity.type
_entity.pdbx_description
1 polymer ?
#
loop_
_entity_poly.entity_id
_entity_poly.type
_entity_poly.pdbx_seq_one_letter_code
_entity_poly.pdbx_strand_id
1 'polypeptide(L)'
;MSLDILITVLLLQTQYSLSGNWQDAAFYHSIACRTVCALGYHISVLPDYDATAPSLEQRRSCHGRMLFWLCYTSDKDLALHTGVPPLLIDEFCDLSLPQDCPSTIDLPSLITSSDHDETDHVYAMPPLPRDIRLGQIKERICRLLYSPRAFKDFDSQILLNIRHLDDQIEHWRLSLPSPQRPALMSSSFSNLVGSRAKDMRYAYQHLEYLYLMVVVHMAVRRFRVTSTDISDIAEDRHRLIHSSVDISLEASRSIFGCLKAMINALSEEAFWPVVRYATPAAITLVLNMLVHPLNEQGQHDLELLISVSNLIRCMTTSTLAPSEVACIKDTNSFVMELVFLGTCAMRKAGREEEDHGT
;
A
#
# COMPACT_ATOMS: atom_id res chain seq x y z
N MET A 1 -4.00 -31.41 3.12
CA MET A 1 -4.19 -30.14 2.37
C MET A 1 -3.62 -30.34 0.97
N SER A 2 -4.26 -29.80 -0.07
CA SER A 2 -3.79 -29.88 -1.46
C SER A 2 -3.51 -28.49 -2.03
N LEU A 3 -2.79 -28.44 -3.15
CA LEU A 3 -2.51 -27.20 -3.88
C LEU A 3 -3.82 -26.55 -4.38
N ASP A 4 -4.77 -27.37 -4.83
CA ASP A 4 -6.07 -26.89 -5.31
C ASP A 4 -6.83 -26.16 -4.21
N ILE A 5 -6.81 -26.66 -2.97
CA ILE A 5 -7.42 -25.99 -1.82
C ILE A 5 -6.78 -24.61 -1.61
N LEU A 6 -5.46 -24.50 -1.69
CA LEU A 6 -4.76 -23.21 -1.54
C LEU A 6 -5.19 -22.22 -2.62
N ILE A 7 -5.22 -22.65 -3.89
CA ILE A 7 -5.64 -21.82 -5.02
C ILE A 7 -7.11 -21.39 -4.85
N THR A 8 -8.01 -22.31 -4.53
CA THR A 8 -9.43 -22.00 -4.30
C THR A 8 -9.61 -20.97 -3.18
N VAL A 9 -8.93 -21.15 -2.06
CA VAL A 9 -9.03 -20.22 -0.92
C VAL A 9 -8.45 -18.85 -1.27
N LEU A 10 -7.35 -18.78 -2.03
CA LEU A 10 -6.79 -17.51 -2.51
C LEU A 10 -7.71 -16.79 -3.50
N LEU A 11 -8.37 -17.53 -4.39
CA LEU A 11 -9.38 -16.98 -5.30
C LEU A 11 -10.57 -16.40 -4.52
N LEU A 12 -11.06 -17.13 -3.51
CA LEU A 12 -12.13 -16.64 -2.62
C LEU A 12 -11.67 -15.39 -1.86
N GLN A 13 -10.48 -15.40 -1.26
CA GLN A 13 -9.92 -14.23 -0.57
C GLN A 13 -9.83 -13.02 -1.51
N THR A 14 -9.37 -13.22 -2.74
CA THR A 14 -9.28 -12.15 -3.76
C THR A 14 -10.67 -11.62 -4.09
N GLN A 15 -11.64 -12.49 -4.35
CA GLN A 15 -13.01 -12.09 -4.67
C GLN A 15 -13.65 -11.28 -3.53
N TYR A 16 -13.57 -11.75 -2.29
CA TYR A 16 -14.11 -11.02 -1.14
C TYR A 16 -13.39 -9.69 -0.90
N SER A 17 -12.08 -9.62 -1.18
CA SER A 17 -11.32 -8.37 -1.12
C SER A 17 -11.79 -7.38 -2.18
N LEU A 18 -12.07 -7.85 -3.40
CA LEU A 18 -12.60 -7.04 -4.51
C LEU A 18 -14.06 -6.62 -4.30
N SER A 19 -14.81 -7.37 -3.49
CA SER A 19 -16.18 -7.02 -3.11
C SER A 19 -16.29 -6.26 -1.78
N GLY A 20 -15.17 -5.96 -1.11
CA GLY A 20 -15.16 -5.18 0.12
C GLY A 20 -15.57 -5.89 1.38
N ASN A 21 -15.80 -7.20 1.29
CA ASN A 21 -16.12 -7.99 2.45
C ASN A 21 -14.82 -8.38 3.15
N TRP A 22 -14.27 -7.41 3.88
CA TRP A 22 -12.96 -7.53 4.53
C TRP A 22 -12.93 -8.61 5.61
N GLN A 23 -14.06 -8.89 6.26
CA GLN A 23 -14.16 -9.94 7.28
C GLN A 23 -13.97 -11.32 6.66
N ASP A 24 -14.73 -11.62 5.60
CA ASP A 24 -14.57 -12.88 4.87
C ASP A 24 -13.22 -12.97 4.17
N ALA A 25 -12.75 -11.87 3.57
CA ALA A 25 -11.41 -11.80 2.97
C ALA A 25 -10.31 -12.15 3.99
N ALA A 26 -10.36 -11.58 5.20
CA ALA A 26 -9.41 -11.88 6.27
C ALA A 26 -9.54 -13.34 6.76
N PHE A 27 -10.77 -13.86 6.84
CA PHE A 27 -11.01 -15.26 7.20
C PHE A 27 -10.37 -16.22 6.20
N TYR A 28 -10.66 -16.07 4.89
CA TYR A 28 -10.05 -16.89 3.84
C TYR A 28 -8.54 -16.68 3.75
N HIS A 29 -8.05 -15.45 3.94
CA HIS A 29 -6.61 -15.16 4.03
C HIS A 29 -5.92 -15.98 5.14
N SER A 30 -6.56 -16.09 6.30
CA SER A 30 -6.03 -16.90 7.41
C SER A 30 -5.95 -18.39 7.04
N ILE A 31 -6.90 -18.90 6.27
CA ILE A 31 -6.89 -20.27 5.77
C ILE A 31 -5.78 -20.44 4.72
N ALA A 32 -5.62 -19.48 3.81
CA ALA A 32 -4.55 -19.50 2.79
C ALA A 32 -3.17 -19.53 3.44
N CYS A 33 -2.91 -18.66 4.43
CA CYS A 33 -1.64 -18.62 5.17
C CYS A 33 -1.36 -19.94 5.89
N ARG A 34 -2.34 -20.51 6.61
CA ARG A 34 -2.16 -21.81 7.25
C ARG A 34 -1.95 -22.94 6.24
N THR A 35 -2.66 -22.91 5.12
CA THR A 35 -2.57 -23.94 4.07
C THR A 35 -1.21 -23.90 3.38
N VAL A 36 -0.70 -22.72 3.03
CA VAL A 36 0.61 -22.58 2.39
C VAL A 36 1.74 -23.01 3.31
N CYS A 37 1.63 -22.72 4.62
CA CYS A 37 2.57 -23.22 5.62
C CYS A 37 2.51 -24.74 5.78
N ALA A 38 1.31 -25.32 5.90
CA ALA A 38 1.11 -26.76 6.02
C ALA A 38 1.56 -27.55 4.79
N LEU A 39 1.57 -26.92 3.61
CA LEU A 39 2.12 -27.48 2.37
C LEU A 39 3.65 -27.31 2.27
N GLY A 40 4.29 -26.61 3.20
CA GLY A 40 5.75 -26.43 3.25
C GLY A 40 6.31 -25.33 2.35
N TYR A 41 5.49 -24.63 1.56
CA TYR A 41 5.98 -23.66 0.56
C TYR A 41 6.55 -22.34 1.14
N HIS A 42 6.41 -22.14 2.46
CA HIS A 42 7.06 -21.07 3.20
C HIS A 42 8.57 -21.27 3.38
N ILE A 43 9.06 -22.48 3.13
CA ILE A 43 10.49 -22.83 3.13
C ILE A 43 10.90 -23.07 1.67
N SER A 44 11.97 -22.43 1.21
CA SER A 44 12.48 -22.68 -0.14
C SER A 44 13.27 -23.98 -0.14
N VAL A 45 12.88 -24.91 -1.01
CA VAL A 45 13.69 -26.09 -1.33
C VAL A 45 14.21 -25.87 -2.74
N LEU A 46 15.47 -25.45 -2.85
CA LEU A 46 16.18 -25.33 -4.13
C LEU A 46 16.24 -26.72 -4.77
N PRO A 47 15.61 -26.93 -5.94
CA PRO A 47 15.77 -28.19 -6.63
C PRO A 47 17.13 -28.24 -7.30
N ASP A 48 17.74 -29.42 -7.35
CA ASP A 48 18.98 -29.67 -8.08
C ASP A 48 18.71 -29.47 -9.59
N TYR A 49 19.38 -28.50 -10.22
CA TYR A 49 19.11 -28.05 -11.59
C TYR A 49 19.95 -28.78 -12.64
N ASP A 50 20.21 -30.07 -12.42
CA ASP A 50 21.01 -30.89 -13.34
C ASP A 50 20.25 -31.34 -14.62
N ALA A 51 18.98 -30.94 -14.80
CA ALA A 51 18.13 -31.37 -15.92
C ALA A 51 17.77 -30.23 -16.89
N THR A 52 17.81 -30.53 -18.20
CA THR A 52 17.46 -29.62 -19.32
C THR A 52 15.99 -29.17 -19.36
N ALA A 53 15.10 -29.80 -18.59
CA ALA A 53 13.70 -29.38 -18.46
C ALA A 53 13.19 -29.62 -17.02
N PRO A 54 12.42 -28.69 -16.43
CA PRO A 54 11.92 -28.83 -15.07
C PRO A 54 10.86 -29.93 -14.98
N SER A 55 11.05 -30.85 -14.03
CA SER A 55 10.09 -31.89 -13.65
C SER A 55 8.77 -31.30 -13.14
N LEU A 56 7.70 -32.11 -13.15
CA LEU A 56 6.40 -31.71 -12.62
C LEU A 56 6.50 -31.27 -11.14
N GLU A 57 7.33 -31.95 -10.36
CA GLU A 57 7.57 -31.63 -8.95
C GLU A 57 8.26 -30.27 -8.79
N GLN A 58 9.27 -29.96 -9.61
CA GLN A 58 9.93 -28.66 -9.63
C GLN A 58 8.95 -27.53 -10.00
N ARG A 59 8.10 -27.74 -11.01
CA ARG A 59 7.05 -26.78 -11.40
C ARG A 59 6.05 -26.56 -10.27
N ARG A 60 5.64 -27.65 -9.59
CA ARG A 60 4.73 -27.59 -8.44
C ARG A 60 5.34 -26.83 -7.26
N SER A 61 6.61 -27.08 -6.95
CA SER A 61 7.35 -26.39 -5.90
C SER A 61 7.44 -24.89 -6.19
N CYS A 62 7.84 -24.51 -7.40
CA CYS A 62 7.87 -23.12 -7.81
C CYS A 62 6.50 -22.43 -7.74
N HIS A 63 5.45 -23.09 -8.25
CA HIS A 63 4.10 -22.55 -8.15
C HIS A 63 3.68 -22.35 -6.69
N GLY A 64 3.94 -23.34 -5.83
CA GLY A 64 3.70 -23.24 -4.39
C GLY A 64 4.45 -22.06 -3.75
N ARG A 65 5.71 -21.85 -4.14
CA ARG A 65 6.54 -20.72 -3.68
C ARG A 65 5.98 -19.37 -4.13
N MET A 66 5.42 -19.30 -5.35
CA MET A 66 4.73 -18.10 -5.82
C MET A 66 3.46 -17.81 -5.02
N LEU A 67 2.66 -18.84 -4.71
CA LEU A 67 1.49 -18.70 -3.85
C LEU A 67 1.87 -18.28 -2.42
N PHE A 68 3.00 -18.76 -1.90
CA PHE A 68 3.56 -18.25 -0.64
C PHE A 68 3.83 -16.75 -0.70
N TRP A 69 4.51 -16.26 -1.74
CA TRP A 69 4.79 -14.84 -1.88
C TRP A 69 3.52 -13.99 -2.03
N LEU A 70 2.49 -14.52 -2.69
CA LEU A 70 1.18 -13.88 -2.74
C LEU A 70 0.57 -13.78 -1.34
N CYS A 71 0.51 -14.88 -0.58
CA CYS A 71 0.05 -14.88 0.81
C CYS A 71 0.86 -13.89 1.66
N TYR A 72 2.19 -13.91 1.55
CA TYR A 72 3.10 -13.09 2.35
C TYR A 72 2.88 -11.59 2.10
N THR A 73 2.82 -11.17 0.83
CA THR A 73 2.59 -9.75 0.51
C THR A 73 1.20 -9.28 0.90
N SER A 74 0.16 -10.06 0.64
CA SER A 74 -1.22 -9.75 1.05
C SER A 74 -1.39 -9.70 2.57
N ASP A 75 -0.65 -10.53 3.32
CA ASP A 75 -0.65 -10.51 4.78
C ASP A 75 -0.17 -9.16 5.34
N LYS A 76 0.90 -8.60 4.77
CA LYS A 76 1.42 -7.30 5.21
C LYS A 76 0.52 -6.14 4.81
N ASP A 77 -0.11 -6.23 3.63
CA ASP A 77 -1.11 -5.24 3.22
C ASP A 77 -2.32 -5.22 4.16
N LEU A 78 -2.86 -6.40 4.46
CA LEU A 78 -4.01 -6.53 5.36
C LEU A 78 -3.65 -6.03 6.76
N ALA A 79 -2.45 -6.35 7.25
CA ALA A 79 -1.99 -5.91 8.55
C ALA A 79 -1.89 -4.38 8.65
N LEU A 80 -1.29 -3.72 7.67
CA LEU A 80 -1.22 -2.25 7.67
C LEU A 80 -2.58 -1.58 7.44
N HIS A 81 -3.45 -2.20 6.65
CA HIS A 81 -4.77 -1.64 6.35
C HIS A 81 -5.76 -1.77 7.52
N THR A 82 -5.76 -2.92 8.20
CA THR A 82 -6.74 -3.25 9.25
C THR A 82 -6.21 -3.08 10.68
N GLY A 83 -4.89 -2.98 10.85
CA GLY A 83 -4.24 -2.98 12.17
C GLY A 83 -4.19 -4.36 12.83
N VAL A 84 -4.68 -5.41 12.18
CA VAL A 84 -4.58 -6.79 12.67
C VAL A 84 -3.13 -7.27 12.53
N PRO A 85 -2.55 -7.99 13.52
CA PRO A 85 -1.20 -8.50 13.40
C PRO A 85 -1.02 -9.44 12.20
N PRO A 86 0.12 -9.36 11.49
CA PRO A 86 0.41 -10.25 10.36
C PRO A 86 0.54 -11.72 10.82
N LEU A 87 0.11 -12.65 9.97
CA LEU A 87 0.13 -14.10 10.23
C LEU A 87 1.46 -14.76 9.84
N LEU A 88 2.07 -14.32 8.75
CA LEU A 88 3.29 -14.92 8.20
C LEU A 88 4.53 -14.21 8.73
N ILE A 89 4.95 -14.55 9.94
CA ILE A 89 6.08 -13.92 10.62
C ILE A 89 7.41 -14.24 9.92
N ASP A 90 8.26 -13.22 9.73
CA ASP A 90 9.51 -13.32 8.96
C ASP A 90 10.46 -14.39 9.49
N GLU A 91 10.62 -14.49 10.82
CA GLU A 91 11.52 -15.46 11.45
C GLU A 91 11.15 -16.93 11.19
N PHE A 92 9.92 -17.18 10.71
CA PHE A 92 9.44 -18.52 10.38
C PHE A 92 9.29 -18.75 8.88
N CYS A 93 9.66 -17.78 8.05
CA CYS A 93 9.57 -17.90 6.60
C CYS A 93 10.96 -17.83 5.97
N ASP A 94 11.22 -18.69 5.00
CA ASP A 94 12.31 -18.44 4.08
C ASP A 94 11.88 -17.30 3.16
N LEU A 95 12.65 -16.22 3.12
CA LEU A 95 12.38 -15.02 2.31
C LEU A 95 13.36 -14.86 1.14
N SER A 96 14.03 -15.94 0.75
CA SER A 96 14.81 -16.00 -0.50
C SER A 96 13.95 -15.59 -1.68
N LEU A 97 14.40 -14.54 -2.39
CA LEU A 97 13.74 -14.05 -3.59
C LEU A 97 13.65 -15.20 -4.61
N PRO A 98 12.57 -15.30 -5.40
CA PRO A 98 12.49 -16.28 -6.49
C PRO A 98 13.53 -15.94 -7.56
N GLN A 99 14.77 -16.40 -7.39
CA GLN A 99 15.86 -16.19 -8.34
C GLN A 99 15.93 -17.31 -9.38
N ASP A 100 15.45 -18.51 -9.04
CA ASP A 100 15.78 -19.72 -9.79
C ASP A 100 14.56 -20.54 -10.18
N CYS A 101 13.35 -19.99 -10.24
CA CYS A 101 12.30 -20.76 -10.91
C CYS A 101 12.54 -20.67 -12.42
N PRO A 102 12.73 -21.78 -13.16
CA PRO A 102 12.82 -21.73 -14.60
C PRO A 102 11.50 -21.17 -15.12
N SER A 103 11.50 -19.87 -15.39
CA SER A 103 10.54 -19.25 -16.27
C SER A 103 10.74 -19.95 -17.61
N THR A 104 9.88 -20.94 -17.91
CA THR A 104 9.53 -21.13 -19.31
C THR A 104 8.96 -19.79 -19.77
N ILE A 105 9.84 -18.99 -20.39
CA ILE A 105 9.67 -17.75 -21.14
C ILE A 105 9.99 -16.44 -20.38
N ASP A 106 11.05 -15.79 -20.85
CA ASP A 106 11.29 -14.35 -20.76
C ASP A 106 10.07 -13.59 -21.32
N LEU A 107 9.37 -12.84 -20.46
CA LEU A 107 8.19 -12.06 -20.84
C LEU A 107 8.44 -10.62 -21.40
N PRO A 108 9.55 -10.27 -22.07
CA PRO A 108 9.53 -9.07 -22.92
C PRO A 108 8.64 -9.21 -24.17
N SER A 109 8.37 -10.44 -24.66
CA SER A 109 7.81 -10.67 -26.00
C SER A 109 6.28 -10.85 -26.08
N LEU A 110 5.58 -11.23 -25.02
CA LEU A 110 4.12 -11.43 -25.05
C LEU A 110 3.28 -10.14 -24.93
N ILE A 111 3.92 -8.99 -24.75
CA ILE A 111 3.24 -7.68 -24.78
C ILE A 111 3.48 -6.97 -26.13
N THR A 112 4.19 -7.62 -27.07
CA THR A 112 4.55 -7.03 -28.37
C THR A 112 4.02 -7.75 -29.61
N SER A 113 3.41 -8.93 -29.50
CA SER A 113 2.86 -9.64 -30.66
C SER A 113 1.34 -9.57 -30.72
N SER A 114 0.80 -8.43 -31.12
CA SER A 114 -0.35 -8.45 -32.02
C SER A 114 0.21 -8.75 -33.40
N ASP A 115 0.23 -10.03 -33.77
CA ASP A 115 0.08 -10.55 -35.14
C ASP A 115 0.46 -12.04 -35.14
N HIS A 116 -0.53 -12.87 -35.48
CA HIS A 116 -0.48 -14.22 -36.04
C HIS A 116 0.69 -15.16 -35.66
N ASP A 117 0.42 -16.15 -34.80
CA ASP A 117 0.42 -17.57 -35.22
C ASP A 117 -0.14 -18.48 -34.10
N GLU A 118 -1.04 -19.40 -34.47
CA GLU A 118 -1.54 -20.47 -33.61
C GLU A 118 -0.56 -21.65 -33.67
N THR A 119 0.36 -21.78 -32.72
CA THR A 119 0.96 -23.06 -32.29
C THR A 119 1.93 -22.84 -31.11
N ASP A 120 1.91 -23.78 -30.15
CA ASP A 120 2.71 -23.84 -28.91
C ASP A 120 2.33 -22.90 -27.74
N HIS A 121 1.19 -23.20 -27.10
CA HIS A 121 0.91 -22.78 -25.73
C HIS A 121 1.76 -23.56 -24.72
N VAL A 122 3.04 -23.21 -24.59
CA VAL A 122 3.84 -23.57 -23.41
C VAL A 122 3.35 -22.68 -22.26
N TYR A 123 2.72 -23.28 -21.24
CA TYR A 123 2.21 -22.60 -20.06
C TYR A 123 3.32 -21.80 -19.34
N ALA A 124 3.49 -20.54 -19.74
CA ALA A 124 4.36 -19.57 -19.08
C ALA A 124 3.74 -19.15 -17.74
N MET A 125 4.55 -19.17 -16.68
CA MET A 125 4.09 -18.70 -15.36
C MET A 125 3.90 -17.17 -15.39
N PRO A 126 2.78 -16.62 -14.89
CA PRO A 126 2.60 -15.18 -14.81
C PRO A 126 3.62 -14.55 -13.84
N PRO A 127 4.20 -13.38 -14.16
CA PRO A 127 5.05 -12.68 -13.21
C PRO A 127 4.23 -12.29 -11.97
N LEU A 128 4.86 -12.36 -10.79
CA LEU A 128 4.26 -11.90 -9.55
C LEU A 128 3.66 -10.49 -9.76
N PRO A 129 2.40 -10.24 -9.34
CA PRO A 129 1.73 -8.96 -9.59
C PRO A 129 2.42 -7.74 -8.96
N ARG A 130 3.30 -7.97 -7.97
CA ARG A 130 3.91 -6.94 -7.13
C ARG A 130 5.34 -7.30 -6.76
N ASP A 131 6.17 -6.26 -6.56
CA ASP A 131 7.51 -6.42 -6.00
C ASP A 131 7.44 -6.89 -4.54
N ILE A 132 7.87 -8.12 -4.30
CA ILE A 132 7.86 -8.78 -2.98
C ILE A 132 8.72 -8.07 -1.94
N ARG A 133 9.71 -7.27 -2.36
CA ARG A 133 10.54 -6.47 -1.44
C ARG A 133 9.72 -5.43 -0.70
N LEU A 134 8.65 -4.92 -1.30
CA LEU A 134 7.69 -4.06 -0.62
C LEU A 134 6.98 -4.78 0.54
N GLY A 135 6.70 -6.08 0.39
CA GLY A 135 6.14 -6.89 1.48
C GLY A 135 7.07 -6.91 2.69
N GLN A 136 8.36 -7.11 2.48
CA GLN A 136 9.36 -7.10 3.56
C GLN A 136 9.49 -5.73 4.24
N ILE A 137 9.45 -4.64 3.46
CA ILE A 137 9.44 -3.28 4.02
C ILE A 137 8.18 -3.08 4.88
N LYS A 138 7.01 -3.52 4.40
CA LYS A 138 5.74 -3.43 5.13
C LYS A 138 5.74 -4.24 6.43
N GLU A 139 6.35 -5.42 6.46
CA GLU A 139 6.57 -6.17 7.72
C GLU A 139 7.32 -5.31 8.73
N ARG A 140 8.42 -4.70 8.30
CA ARG A 140 9.28 -3.90 9.18
C ARG A 140 8.53 -2.68 9.69
N ILE A 141 7.72 -2.04 8.86
CA ILE A 141 6.81 -0.96 9.27
C ILE A 141 5.85 -1.45 10.35
N CYS A 142 5.14 -2.57 10.12
CA CYS A 142 4.24 -3.17 11.10
C CYS A 142 4.96 -3.40 12.44
N ARG A 143 6.15 -3.98 12.40
CA ARG A 143 6.90 -4.37 13.61
C ARG A 143 7.54 -3.18 14.33
N LEU A 144 8.24 -2.30 13.61
CA LEU A 144 9.04 -1.21 14.17
C LEU A 144 8.23 0.04 14.51
N LEU A 145 7.10 0.27 13.83
CA LEU A 145 6.29 1.48 14.02
C LEU A 145 4.90 1.18 14.56
N TYR A 146 4.28 0.04 14.25
CA TYR A 146 2.86 -0.20 14.56
C TYR A 146 2.60 -1.36 15.54
N SER A 147 3.63 -2.03 16.04
CA SER A 147 3.46 -3.11 17.00
C SER A 147 3.19 -2.56 18.41
N PRO A 148 2.50 -3.32 19.29
CA PRO A 148 2.30 -2.90 20.68
C PRO A 148 3.60 -2.59 21.44
N ARG A 149 4.74 -3.14 20.98
CA ARG A 149 6.07 -2.81 21.52
C ARG A 149 6.51 -1.42 21.05
N ALA A 150 6.38 -1.13 19.76
CA ALA A 150 6.72 0.18 19.18
C ALA A 150 5.95 1.35 19.83
N PHE A 151 4.73 1.12 20.31
CA PHE A 151 3.96 2.13 21.06
C PHE A 151 4.55 2.50 22.43
N LYS A 152 5.54 1.74 22.92
CA LYS A 152 6.26 2.00 24.18
C LYS A 152 7.64 2.58 23.95
N ASP A 153 8.06 2.74 22.69
CA ASP A 153 9.38 3.26 22.35
C ASP A 153 9.48 4.76 22.65
N PHE A 154 10.69 5.23 22.92
CA PHE A 154 10.98 6.65 23.06
C PHE A 154 10.94 7.35 21.69
N ASP A 155 10.61 8.64 21.65
CA ASP A 155 10.55 9.44 20.42
C ASP A 155 11.84 9.31 19.57
N SER A 156 13.01 9.25 20.21
CA SER A 156 14.31 9.07 19.53
C SER A 156 14.42 7.71 18.81
N GLN A 157 13.87 6.65 19.39
CA GLN A 157 13.87 5.32 18.77
C GLN A 157 12.92 5.29 17.58
N ILE A 158 11.79 5.98 17.65
CA ILE A 158 10.86 6.09 16.52
C ILE A 158 11.53 6.86 15.36
N LEU A 159 12.23 7.96 15.64
CA LEU A 159 12.98 8.69 14.60
C LEU A 159 14.07 7.83 13.95
N LEU A 160 14.78 7.02 14.75
CA LEU A 160 15.78 6.08 14.23
C LEU A 160 15.13 5.01 13.35
N ASN A 161 13.98 4.47 13.76
CA ASN A 161 13.22 3.50 12.98
C ASN A 161 12.72 4.10 11.66
N ILE A 162 12.21 5.35 11.68
CA ILE A 162 11.79 6.08 10.47
C ILE A 162 12.96 6.20 9.49
N ARG A 163 14.12 6.70 9.94
CA ARG A 163 15.30 6.83 9.09
C ARG A 163 15.75 5.49 8.50
N HIS A 164 15.74 4.44 9.31
CA HIS A 164 16.08 3.09 8.84
C HIS A 164 15.09 2.57 7.78
N LEU A 165 13.82 2.93 7.88
CA LEU A 165 12.80 2.58 6.89
C LEU A 165 12.93 3.43 5.62
N ASP A 166 13.26 4.72 5.74
CA ASP A 166 13.55 5.59 4.61
C ASP A 166 14.71 5.05 3.77
N ASP A 167 15.81 4.63 4.42
CA ASP A 167 16.97 4.03 3.73
C ASP A 167 16.56 2.78 2.93
N GLN A 168 15.65 1.96 3.47
CA GLN A 168 15.17 0.76 2.78
C GLN A 168 14.23 1.06 1.62
N ILE A 169 13.32 2.02 1.80
CA ILE A 169 12.42 2.49 0.74
C ILE A 169 13.26 3.10 -0.39
N GLU A 170 14.28 3.90 -0.05
CA GLU A 170 15.20 4.50 -1.02
C GLU A 170 16.02 3.43 -1.75
N HIS A 171 16.55 2.44 -1.03
CA HIS A 171 17.27 1.33 -1.63
C HIS A 171 16.40 0.55 -2.63
N TRP A 172 15.15 0.25 -2.24
CA TRP A 172 14.18 -0.35 -3.15
C TRP A 172 13.92 0.55 -4.37
N ARG A 173 13.67 1.85 -4.15
CA ARG A 173 13.40 2.83 -5.21
C ARG A 173 14.54 2.92 -6.23
N LEU A 174 15.79 2.94 -5.77
CA LEU A 174 16.98 3.02 -6.62
C LEU A 174 17.21 1.74 -7.43
N SER A 175 16.73 0.59 -6.94
CA SER A 175 16.80 -0.68 -7.68
C SER A 175 15.89 -0.72 -8.91
N LEU A 176 14.91 0.19 -9.00
CA LEU A 176 14.04 0.31 -10.16
C LEU A 176 14.73 1.07 -11.31
N PRO A 177 14.43 0.75 -12.57
CA PRO A 177 14.89 1.53 -13.73
C PRO A 177 14.51 3.00 -13.60
N SER A 178 15.40 3.92 -14.00
CA SER A 178 15.21 5.38 -13.87
C SER A 178 13.82 5.91 -14.28
N PRO A 179 13.20 5.52 -15.41
CA PRO A 179 11.88 6.04 -15.80
C PRO A 179 10.71 5.51 -14.96
N GLN A 180 10.93 4.47 -14.16
CA GLN A 180 9.92 3.79 -13.34
C GLN A 180 10.04 4.14 -11.85
N ARG A 181 11.04 4.96 -11.48
CA ARG A 181 11.29 5.34 -10.10
C ARG A 181 10.18 6.28 -9.63
N PRO A 182 9.45 5.95 -8.56
CA PRO A 182 8.51 6.88 -7.98
C PRO A 182 9.22 8.06 -7.32
N ALA A 183 8.47 9.14 -7.09
CA ALA A 183 8.96 10.37 -6.51
C ALA A 183 7.86 11.01 -5.67
N LEU A 184 8.24 11.72 -4.60
CA LEU A 184 7.29 12.40 -3.70
C LEU A 184 6.46 13.47 -4.43
N MET A 185 7.13 14.27 -5.26
CA MET A 185 6.51 15.28 -6.11
C MET A 185 6.64 14.82 -7.56
N SER A 186 5.53 14.53 -8.22
CA SER A 186 5.52 14.22 -9.64
C SER A 186 4.77 15.31 -10.39
N SER A 187 5.47 16.02 -11.27
CA SER A 187 4.90 17.07 -12.12
C SER A 187 3.99 16.53 -13.23
N SER A 188 3.87 15.20 -13.38
CA SER A 188 3.05 14.63 -14.46
C SER A 188 2.48 13.26 -14.14
N PHE A 189 1.56 13.21 -13.18
CA PHE A 189 0.67 12.08 -13.01
C PHE A 189 -0.21 11.83 -14.26
N SER A 190 -0.42 12.86 -15.10
CA SER A 190 -1.13 12.75 -16.38
C SER A 190 -0.37 11.95 -17.45
N ASN A 191 0.97 12.00 -17.45
CA ASN A 191 1.79 11.19 -18.36
C ASN A 191 1.94 9.73 -17.89
N LEU A 192 1.54 9.42 -16.65
CA LEU A 192 1.55 8.07 -16.10
C LEU A 192 0.38 7.20 -16.57
N VAL A 193 -0.64 7.79 -17.20
CA VAL A 193 -1.89 7.11 -17.58
C VAL A 193 -2.00 7.05 -19.10
N GLY A 194 -1.21 6.18 -19.72
CA GLY A 194 -1.55 5.65 -21.04
C GLY A 194 -2.51 4.46 -20.90
N SER A 195 -3.24 4.14 -21.98
CA SER A 195 -4.24 3.04 -22.03
C SER A 195 -3.63 1.62 -21.90
N ARG A 196 -2.36 1.48 -21.51
CA ARG A 196 -1.64 0.20 -21.50
C ARG A 196 -1.52 -0.34 -20.09
N ALA A 197 -1.69 -1.65 -19.92
CA ALA A 197 -1.54 -2.36 -18.64
C ALA A 197 -0.18 -2.10 -17.93
N LYS A 198 0.87 -1.75 -18.69
CA LYS A 198 2.18 -1.35 -18.13
C LYS A 198 2.09 -0.03 -17.36
N ASP A 199 1.30 0.92 -17.83
CA ASP A 199 1.15 2.26 -17.25
C ASP A 199 0.44 2.16 -15.88
N MET A 200 -0.57 1.29 -15.77
CA MET A 200 -1.28 1.01 -14.53
C MET A 200 -0.41 0.32 -13.47
N ARG A 201 0.49 -0.61 -13.87
CA ARG A 201 1.45 -1.22 -12.94
C ARG A 201 2.39 -0.18 -12.33
N TYR A 202 2.91 0.75 -13.14
CA TYR A 202 3.75 1.84 -12.63
C TYR A 202 2.97 2.78 -11.72
N ALA A 203 1.72 3.08 -12.05
CA ALA A 203 0.87 3.92 -11.21
C ALA A 203 0.59 3.29 -9.84
N TYR A 204 0.31 1.98 -9.79
CA TYR A 204 0.19 1.26 -8.51
C TYR A 204 1.50 1.21 -7.73
N GLN A 205 2.64 0.99 -8.41
CA GLN A 205 3.95 1.06 -7.76
C GLN A 205 4.23 2.44 -7.17
N HIS A 206 3.80 3.49 -7.86
CA HIS A 206 3.93 4.87 -7.39
C HIS A 206 3.03 5.14 -6.19
N LEU A 207 1.77 4.69 -6.23
CA LEU A 207 0.86 4.75 -5.07
C LEU A 207 1.41 4.00 -3.87
N GLU A 208 2.01 2.82 -4.09
CA GLU A 208 2.66 2.05 -3.03
C GLU A 208 3.81 2.83 -2.38
N TYR A 209 4.68 3.45 -3.18
CA TYR A 209 5.73 4.32 -2.64
C TYR A 209 5.16 5.46 -1.79
N LEU A 210 4.19 6.22 -2.32
CA LEU A 210 3.61 7.35 -1.59
C LEU A 210 2.89 6.89 -0.32
N TYR A 211 2.21 5.75 -0.37
CA TYR A 211 1.58 5.14 0.80
C TYR A 211 2.59 4.79 1.88
N LEU A 212 3.74 4.19 1.51
CA LEU A 212 4.83 3.92 2.45
C LEU A 212 5.36 5.20 3.10
N MET A 213 5.53 6.27 2.32
CA MET A 213 5.92 7.57 2.87
C MET A 213 4.88 8.09 3.89
N VAL A 214 3.58 7.99 3.58
CA VAL A 214 2.52 8.38 4.52
C VAL A 214 2.58 7.57 5.81
N VAL A 215 2.59 6.23 5.74
CA VAL A 215 2.53 5.39 6.95
C VAL A 215 3.80 5.46 7.78
N VAL A 216 4.98 5.57 7.17
CA VAL A 216 6.24 5.71 7.93
C VAL A 216 6.25 7.05 8.66
N HIS A 217 6.02 8.14 7.94
CA HIS A 217 6.20 9.47 8.50
C HIS A 217 5.06 9.92 9.42
N MET A 218 3.87 9.34 9.30
CA MET A 218 2.78 9.59 10.25
C MET A 218 3.04 9.04 11.65
N ALA A 219 4.03 8.16 11.83
CA ALA A 219 4.40 7.64 13.13
C ALA A 219 4.86 8.75 14.11
N VAL A 220 5.41 9.86 13.62
CA VAL A 220 5.86 10.98 14.48
C VAL A 220 4.72 11.69 15.21
N ARG A 221 3.49 11.59 14.71
CA ARG A 221 2.31 12.20 15.36
C ARG A 221 1.96 11.55 16.71
N ARG A 222 2.64 10.46 17.07
CA ARG A 222 2.50 9.78 18.37
C ARG A 222 3.46 10.32 19.43
N PHE A 223 4.37 11.22 19.06
CA PHE A 223 5.39 11.69 19.98
C PHE A 223 4.76 12.36 21.19
N ARG A 224 5.29 12.00 22.36
CA ARG A 224 4.78 12.52 23.62
C ARG A 224 5.62 13.73 23.97
N VAL A 225 5.00 14.90 24.05
CA VAL A 225 5.66 16.10 24.57
C VAL A 225 6.09 15.80 26.00
N THR A 226 7.37 15.50 26.19
CA THR A 226 8.00 15.30 27.49
C THR A 226 8.78 16.58 27.83
N SER A 227 8.41 17.20 28.94
CA SER A 227 8.84 18.55 29.34
C SER A 227 10.28 18.61 29.90
N THR A 228 11.16 17.68 29.50
CA THR A 228 12.45 17.43 30.16
C THR A 228 13.68 17.60 29.28
N ASP A 229 13.57 18.07 28.04
CA ASP A 229 14.72 18.09 27.12
C ASP A 229 15.53 19.40 27.12
N ILE A 230 16.84 19.22 27.12
CA ILE A 230 17.88 20.24 26.94
C ILE A 230 17.67 20.96 25.60
N SER A 231 17.76 22.28 25.58
CA SER A 231 17.31 23.18 24.49
C SER A 231 17.73 22.73 23.09
N ASP A 232 18.99 22.38 22.89
CA ASP A 232 19.55 22.17 21.55
C ASP A 232 19.09 20.83 20.94
N ILE A 233 18.98 19.78 21.77
CA ILE A 233 18.46 18.46 21.35
C ILE A 233 16.95 18.54 21.08
N ALA A 234 16.25 19.40 21.81
CA ALA A 234 14.82 19.63 21.61
C ALA A 234 14.53 20.31 20.26
N GLU A 235 15.36 21.26 19.84
CA GLU A 235 15.22 21.97 18.55
C GLU A 235 15.45 21.06 17.34
N ASP A 236 16.54 20.28 17.33
CA ASP A 236 16.83 19.35 16.22
C ASP A 236 15.73 18.30 16.08
N ARG A 237 15.24 17.77 17.21
CA ARG A 237 14.11 16.85 17.22
C ARG A 237 12.84 17.49 16.66
N HIS A 238 12.56 18.74 17.02
CA HIS A 238 11.39 19.46 16.50
C HIS A 238 11.45 19.62 14.98
N ARG A 239 12.63 19.94 14.44
CA ARG A 239 12.85 20.01 12.97
C ARG A 239 12.61 18.66 12.28
N LEU A 240 13.09 17.57 12.88
CA LEU A 240 12.89 16.22 12.32
C LEU A 240 11.40 15.81 12.31
N ILE A 241 10.66 16.16 13.37
CA ILE A 241 9.22 15.92 13.44
C ILE A 241 8.49 16.69 12.34
N HIS A 242 8.78 17.99 12.19
CA HIS A 242 8.16 18.83 11.15
C HIS A 242 8.49 18.32 9.75
N SER A 243 9.75 17.99 9.48
CA SER A 243 10.16 17.42 8.19
C SER A 243 9.39 16.13 7.89
N SER A 244 9.21 15.25 8.87
CA SER A 244 8.41 14.02 8.71
C SER A 244 6.94 14.35 8.45
N VAL A 245 6.37 15.30 9.18
CA VAL A 245 4.99 15.77 8.93
C VAL A 245 4.86 16.29 7.49
N ASP A 246 5.76 17.16 7.03
CA ASP A 246 5.74 17.73 5.68
C ASP A 246 5.81 16.64 4.60
N ILE A 247 6.68 15.64 4.77
CA ILE A 247 6.77 14.49 3.84
C ILE A 247 5.44 13.74 3.78
N SER A 248 4.81 13.47 4.93
CA SER A 248 3.52 12.76 4.97
C SER A 248 2.39 13.56 4.31
N LEU A 249 2.40 14.89 4.44
CA LEU A 249 1.42 15.77 3.80
C LEU A 249 1.61 15.79 2.28
N GLU A 250 2.85 15.97 1.82
CA GLU A 250 3.15 15.99 0.39
C GLU A 250 2.82 14.65 -0.27
N ALA A 251 3.19 13.54 0.37
CA ALA A 251 2.82 12.21 -0.11
C ALA A 251 1.29 12.03 -0.19
N SER A 252 0.55 12.54 0.80
CA SER A 252 -0.93 12.49 0.81
C SER A 252 -1.55 13.29 -0.35
N ARG A 253 -1.04 14.49 -0.63
CA ARG A 253 -1.48 15.31 -1.78
C ARG A 253 -1.18 14.61 -3.10
N SER A 254 0.01 14.04 -3.23
CA SER A 254 0.43 13.27 -4.40
C SER A 254 -0.41 12.02 -4.63
N ILE A 255 -0.85 11.33 -3.56
CA ILE A 255 -1.79 10.19 -3.69
C ILE A 255 -3.09 10.67 -4.34
N PHE A 256 -3.66 11.79 -3.89
CA PHE A 256 -4.89 12.32 -4.46
C PHE A 256 -4.72 12.81 -5.90
N GLY A 257 -3.59 13.45 -6.21
CA GLY A 257 -3.24 13.80 -7.59
C GLY A 257 -3.16 12.56 -8.50
N CYS A 258 -2.53 11.49 -8.02
CA CYS A 258 -2.40 10.22 -8.74
C CYS A 258 -3.75 9.53 -8.95
N LEU A 259 -4.56 9.39 -7.90
CA LEU A 259 -5.91 8.81 -7.97
C LEU A 259 -6.82 9.59 -8.93
N LYS A 260 -6.75 10.92 -8.90
CA LYS A 260 -7.49 11.78 -9.83
C LYS A 260 -7.04 11.59 -11.28
N ALA A 261 -5.74 11.43 -11.53
CA ALA A 261 -5.23 11.18 -12.88
C ALA A 261 -5.66 9.81 -13.42
N MET A 262 -5.76 8.81 -12.54
CA MET A 262 -6.15 7.45 -12.94
C MET A 262 -7.65 7.26 -13.13
N ILE A 263 -8.53 8.13 -12.62
CA ILE A 263 -9.98 7.84 -12.52
C ILE A 263 -10.61 7.31 -13.82
N ASN A 264 -10.24 7.85 -14.98
CA ASN A 264 -10.81 7.45 -16.27
C ASN A 264 -10.28 6.10 -16.78
N ALA A 265 -9.15 5.63 -16.25
CA ALA A 265 -8.51 4.36 -16.58
C ALA A 265 -8.75 3.28 -15.53
N LEU A 266 -9.30 3.62 -14.37
CA LEU A 266 -9.64 2.67 -13.32
C LEU A 266 -10.84 1.84 -13.77
N SER A 267 -10.69 0.51 -13.70
CA SER A 267 -11.81 -0.41 -13.85
C SER A 267 -12.72 -0.35 -12.62
N GLU A 268 -13.93 -0.90 -12.74
CA GLU A 268 -14.92 -0.92 -11.66
C GLU A 268 -14.41 -1.65 -10.41
N GLU A 269 -13.51 -2.63 -10.59
CA GLU A 269 -12.88 -3.39 -9.50
C GLU A 269 -11.77 -2.60 -8.76
N ALA A 270 -11.46 -1.38 -9.19
CA ALA A 270 -10.38 -0.58 -8.61
C ALA A 270 -10.79 0.22 -7.36
N PHE A 271 -12.04 0.10 -6.91
CA PHE A 271 -12.56 0.79 -5.72
C PHE A 271 -11.71 0.52 -4.47
N TRP A 272 -11.43 -0.74 -4.14
CA TRP A 272 -10.68 -1.08 -2.92
C TRP A 272 -9.21 -0.65 -2.94
N PRO A 273 -8.49 -0.77 -4.07
CA PRO A 273 -7.21 -0.10 -4.22
C PRO A 273 -7.28 1.41 -3.93
N VAL A 274 -8.32 2.12 -4.41
CA VAL A 274 -8.49 3.56 -4.17
C VAL A 274 -8.66 3.83 -2.67
N VAL A 275 -9.57 3.11 -2.00
CA VAL A 275 -9.82 3.26 -0.57
C VAL A 275 -8.55 3.00 0.24
N ARG A 276 -7.79 1.94 -0.08
CA ARG A 276 -6.55 1.58 0.62
C ARG A 276 -5.56 2.74 0.71
N TYR A 277 -5.34 3.45 -0.39
CA TYR A 277 -4.38 4.56 -0.42
C TYR A 277 -5.00 5.88 0.03
N ALA A 278 -6.27 6.13 -0.30
CA ALA A 278 -6.95 7.38 0.02
C ALA A 278 -7.21 7.57 1.52
N THR A 279 -7.58 6.52 2.24
CA THR A 279 -7.92 6.60 3.67
C THR A 279 -6.78 7.17 4.55
N PRO A 280 -5.55 6.60 4.55
CA PRO A 280 -4.47 7.14 5.37
C PRO A 280 -4.04 8.55 4.92
N ALA A 281 -4.09 8.85 3.62
CA ALA A 281 -3.82 10.19 3.09
C ALA A 281 -4.85 11.22 3.59
N ALA A 282 -6.14 10.86 3.58
CA ALA A 282 -7.22 11.71 4.06
C ALA A 282 -7.08 12.01 5.56
N ILE A 283 -6.84 10.97 6.36
CA ILE A 283 -6.60 11.10 7.80
C ILE A 283 -5.41 12.02 8.06
N THR A 284 -4.33 11.89 7.28
CA THR A 284 -3.12 12.71 7.42
C THR A 284 -3.39 14.19 7.21
N LEU A 285 -4.09 14.55 6.13
CA LEU A 285 -4.43 15.96 5.87
C LEU A 285 -5.39 16.53 6.93
N VAL A 286 -6.40 15.77 7.35
CA VAL A 286 -7.38 16.22 8.34
C VAL A 286 -6.72 16.42 9.70
N LEU A 287 -5.89 15.47 10.15
CA LEU A 287 -5.12 15.63 11.38
C LEU A 287 -4.25 16.90 11.34
N ASN A 288 -3.71 17.25 10.17
CA ASN A 288 -2.97 18.48 10.01
C ASN A 288 -3.85 19.73 10.13
N MET A 289 -5.03 19.74 9.52
CA MET A 289 -6.01 20.83 9.66
C MET A 289 -6.48 20.99 11.11
N LEU A 290 -6.59 19.90 11.86
CA LEU A 290 -6.98 19.94 13.28
C LEU A 290 -5.87 20.56 14.16
N VAL A 291 -4.61 20.27 13.84
CA VAL A 291 -3.44 20.78 14.61
C VAL A 291 -3.05 22.20 14.18
N HIS A 292 -3.16 22.50 12.88
CA HIS A 292 -2.78 23.77 12.26
C HIS A 292 -3.92 24.29 11.35
N PRO A 293 -5.05 24.73 11.94
CA PRO A 293 -6.26 25.10 11.19
C PRO A 293 -6.11 26.34 10.29
N LEU A 294 -5.07 27.14 10.49
CA LEU A 294 -4.79 28.38 9.75
C LEU A 294 -3.65 28.22 8.73
N ASN A 295 -3.25 26.97 8.46
CA ASN A 295 -2.23 26.69 7.47
C ASN A 295 -2.69 27.16 6.07
N GLU A 296 -1.81 27.85 5.34
CA GLU A 296 -2.06 28.37 3.99
C GLU A 296 -2.54 27.29 3.01
N GLN A 297 -2.07 26.05 3.18
CA GLN A 297 -2.45 24.91 2.33
C GLN A 297 -3.77 24.24 2.77
N GLY A 298 -4.37 24.65 3.89
CA GLY A 298 -5.55 23.99 4.46
C GLY A 298 -6.75 23.98 3.51
N GLN A 299 -6.98 25.08 2.77
CA GLN A 299 -8.06 25.16 1.79
C GLN A 299 -7.83 24.22 0.60
N HIS A 300 -6.60 24.15 0.11
CA HIS A 300 -6.23 23.23 -0.98
C HIS A 300 -6.40 21.77 -0.54
N ASP A 301 -5.96 21.43 0.68
CA ASP A 301 -6.11 20.10 1.25
C ASP A 301 -7.59 19.70 1.39
N LEU A 302 -8.46 20.65 1.77
CA LEU A 302 -9.91 20.44 1.84
C LEU A 302 -10.52 20.16 0.46
N GLU A 303 -10.10 20.91 -0.57
CA GLU A 303 -10.54 20.69 -1.95
C GLU A 303 -10.13 19.31 -2.49
N LEU A 304 -8.93 18.83 -2.14
CA LEU A 304 -8.48 17.49 -2.49
C LEU A 304 -9.36 16.41 -1.83
N LEU A 305 -9.71 16.56 -0.55
CA LEU A 305 -10.60 15.62 0.15
C LEU A 305 -12.00 15.57 -0.48
N ILE A 306 -12.56 16.74 -0.81
CA ILE A 306 -13.85 16.83 -1.52
C ILE A 306 -13.76 16.17 -2.89
N SER A 307 -12.67 16.42 -3.62
CA SER A 307 -12.42 15.78 -4.93
C SER A 307 -12.45 14.26 -4.79
N VAL A 308 -11.77 13.68 -3.79
CA VAL A 308 -11.70 12.24 -3.57
C VAL A 308 -13.03 11.64 -3.17
N SER A 309 -13.82 12.30 -2.32
CA SER A 309 -15.20 11.88 -2.02
C SER A 309 -16.04 11.82 -3.31
N ASN A 310 -15.87 12.78 -4.21
CA ASN A 310 -16.53 12.73 -5.51
C ASN A 310 -16.02 11.58 -6.39
N LEU A 311 -14.73 11.24 -6.38
CA LEU A 311 -14.19 10.07 -7.09
C LEU A 311 -14.83 8.77 -6.57
N ILE A 312 -14.88 8.58 -5.24
CA ILE A 312 -15.51 7.43 -4.56
C ILE A 312 -16.98 7.31 -4.96
N ARG A 313 -17.71 8.42 -4.99
CA ARG A 313 -19.11 8.45 -5.42
C ARG A 313 -19.29 8.12 -6.91
N CYS A 314 -18.37 8.54 -7.79
CA CYS A 314 -18.44 8.18 -9.21
C CYS A 314 -18.28 6.66 -9.44
N MET A 315 -17.59 5.95 -8.54
CA MET A 315 -17.44 4.48 -8.64
C MET A 315 -18.75 3.72 -8.33
N THR A 316 -19.80 4.37 -7.80
CA THR A 316 -21.09 3.69 -7.51
C THR A 316 -22.02 3.57 -8.72
N THR A 317 -21.65 4.06 -9.91
CA THR A 317 -22.55 4.11 -11.07
C THR A 317 -22.71 2.77 -11.82
N SER A 318 -22.01 1.73 -11.36
CA SER A 318 -21.89 0.44 -12.03
C SER A 318 -22.76 -0.65 -11.41
N THR A 319 -22.90 -1.80 -12.09
CA THR A 319 -23.67 -2.98 -11.65
C THR A 319 -23.01 -3.67 -10.45
N LEU A 320 -23.01 -3.02 -9.30
CA LEU A 320 -22.43 -3.50 -8.05
C LEU A 320 -23.45 -4.30 -7.24
N ALA A 321 -22.94 -5.29 -6.49
CA ALA A 321 -23.75 -6.00 -5.50
C ALA A 321 -24.24 -5.03 -4.41
N PRO A 322 -25.41 -5.28 -3.78
CA PRO A 322 -25.94 -4.40 -2.73
C PRO A 322 -24.97 -4.16 -1.55
N SER A 323 -24.16 -5.17 -1.21
CA SER A 323 -23.12 -5.08 -0.18
C SER A 323 -21.98 -4.14 -0.56
N GLU A 324 -21.57 -4.14 -1.83
CA GLU A 324 -20.53 -3.25 -2.36
C GLU A 324 -21.01 -1.80 -2.32
N VAL A 325 -22.26 -1.55 -2.75
CA VAL A 325 -22.88 -0.22 -2.69
C VAL A 325 -22.97 0.30 -1.25
N ALA A 326 -23.34 -0.55 -0.29
CA ALA A 326 -23.37 -0.17 1.12
C ALA A 326 -21.98 0.25 1.63
N CYS A 327 -20.95 -0.54 1.34
CA CYS A 327 -19.60 -0.24 1.83
C CYS A 327 -18.98 1.00 1.16
N ILE A 328 -19.28 1.26 -0.12
CA ILE A 328 -18.89 2.53 -0.78
C ILE A 328 -19.58 3.72 -0.10
N LYS A 329 -20.87 3.60 0.24
CA LYS A 329 -21.61 4.66 0.96
C LYS A 329 -21.01 4.92 2.33
N ASP A 330 -20.72 3.88 3.11
CA ASP A 330 -20.11 4.00 4.43
C ASP A 330 -18.74 4.68 4.34
N THR A 331 -17.92 4.29 3.36
CA THR A 331 -16.61 4.91 3.10
C THR A 331 -16.76 6.39 2.71
N ASN A 332 -17.70 6.72 1.84
CA ASN A 332 -17.96 8.09 1.45
C ASN A 332 -18.46 8.94 2.63
N SER A 333 -19.35 8.40 3.46
CA SER A 333 -19.80 9.05 4.70
C SER A 333 -18.65 9.31 5.66
N PHE A 334 -17.75 8.34 5.83
CA PHE A 334 -16.53 8.52 6.63
C PHE A 334 -15.65 9.66 6.09
N VAL A 335 -15.39 9.70 4.77
CA VAL A 335 -14.60 10.78 4.16
C VAL A 335 -15.30 12.14 4.31
N MET A 336 -16.62 12.20 4.17
CA MET A 336 -17.38 13.44 4.38
C MET A 336 -17.36 13.93 5.82
N GLU A 337 -17.35 13.01 6.80
CA GLU A 337 -17.15 13.38 8.21
C GLU A 337 -15.76 13.98 8.44
N LEU A 338 -14.72 13.42 7.80
CA LEU A 338 -13.38 13.99 7.83
C LEU A 338 -13.32 15.41 7.24
N VAL A 339 -13.98 15.62 6.09
CA VAL A 339 -14.13 16.95 5.46
C VAL A 339 -14.85 17.92 6.40
N PHE A 340 -15.92 17.48 7.06
CA PHE A 340 -16.67 18.27 8.02
C PHE A 340 -15.80 18.70 9.20
N LEU A 341 -15.07 17.77 9.81
CA LEU A 341 -14.16 18.05 10.93
C LEU A 341 -13.08 19.08 10.55
N GLY A 342 -12.44 18.91 9.39
CA GLY A 342 -11.45 19.88 8.87
C GLY A 342 -12.05 21.27 8.69
N THR A 343 -13.22 21.36 8.05
CA THR A 343 -13.95 22.62 7.82
C THR A 343 -14.31 23.31 9.13
N CYS A 344 -14.79 22.55 10.12
CA CYS A 344 -15.14 23.09 11.44
C CYS A 344 -13.92 23.67 12.16
N ALA A 345 -12.77 22.99 12.11
CA ALA A 345 -11.54 23.46 12.74
C ALA A 345 -11.05 24.77 12.11
N MET A 346 -10.99 24.84 10.78
CA MET A 346 -10.59 26.05 10.05
C MET A 346 -11.52 27.23 10.36
N ARG A 347 -12.85 27.02 10.31
CA ARG A 347 -13.83 28.07 10.57
C ARG A 347 -13.78 28.56 12.02
N LYS A 348 -13.55 27.66 12.98
CA LYS A 348 -13.44 28.01 14.39
C LYS A 348 -12.21 28.90 14.62
N ALA A 349 -11.05 28.48 14.10
CA ALA A 349 -9.81 29.24 14.25
C ALA A 349 -9.87 30.61 13.58
N GLY A 350 -10.46 30.72 12.38
CA GLY A 350 -10.62 32.02 11.70
C GLY A 350 -11.47 33.02 12.49
N ARG A 351 -12.55 32.56 13.15
CA ARG A 351 -13.36 33.42 14.03
C ARG A 351 -12.60 33.87 15.26
N GLU A 352 -11.81 32.97 15.85
CA GLU A 352 -10.99 33.31 17.01
C GLU A 352 -9.91 34.35 16.65
N GLU A 353 -9.30 34.28 15.47
CA GLU A 353 -8.38 35.33 15.00
C GLU A 353 -9.06 36.69 14.78
N GLU A 354 -10.26 36.69 14.18
CA GLU A 354 -11.04 37.91 13.97
C GLU A 354 -11.42 38.58 15.31
N ASP A 355 -11.82 37.78 16.31
CA ASP A 355 -12.21 38.26 17.64
C ASP A 355 -11.01 38.76 18.48
N HIS A 356 -9.79 38.24 18.26
CA HIS A 356 -8.56 38.69 18.94
C HIS A 356 -7.84 39.83 18.20
N GLY A 357 -8.22 40.11 16.96
CA GLY A 357 -7.69 41.20 16.12
C GLY A 357 -8.44 42.53 16.27
N THR A 358 -9.59 42.54 16.93
CA THR A 358 -10.34 43.73 17.40
C THR A 358 -10.04 44.06 18.85
#